data_AF-A0A847X1C5-F1
#
_entry.id   AF-A0A847X1C5-F1
#
_cell.length_a   1.000
_cell.length_b   1.000
_cell.length_c   1.000
_cell.angle_alpha   90.00
_cell.angle_beta   90.00
_cell.angle_gamma   90.00
#
_symmetry.space_group_name_H-M   'P 1'
#
loop_
_entity.id
_entity.type
_entity.pdbx_description
1 polymer ?
#
loop_
_entity_poly.entity_id
_entity_poly.type
_entity_poly.pdbx_seq_one_letter_code
_entity_poly.pdbx_strand_id
1 'polypeptide(L)'
;MPVISLIANPADSELDAALAAEVVAEIGGELNWLSHSIACDIAEPKAPNALELAREIIGSRKVDANLLPTEGRRKKLLVADMDSTMIEQECID
;
A
#
# COMPACT_ATOMS: atom_id res chain seq x y z
N MET A 1 -14.00 6.60 7.53
CA MET A 1 -12.60 6.76 8.03
C MET A 1 -11.66 6.18 6.98
N PRO A 2 -10.53 6.84 6.69
CA PRO A 2 -9.61 6.38 5.66
C PRO A 2 -8.72 5.22 6.14
N VAL A 3 -8.09 4.53 5.19
CA VAL A 3 -7.08 3.50 5.41
C VAL A 3 -5.87 3.85 4.55
N ILE A 4 -4.67 3.75 5.14
CA ILE A 4 -3.42 3.75 4.38
C ILE A 4 -3.07 2.30 4.06
N SER A 5 -2.86 1.97 2.79
CA SER A 5 -2.37 0.66 2.36
C SER A 5 -0.93 0.80 1.90
N LEU A 6 -0.04 0.05 2.54
CA LEU A 6 1.34 -0.15 2.12
C LEU A 6 1.42 -1.44 1.31
N ILE A 7 1.98 -1.37 0.11
CA ILE A 7 2.02 -2.51 -0.83
C ILE A 7 3.41 -2.56 -1.45
N ALA A 8 3.99 -3.74 -1.53
CA ALA A 8 5.29 -3.99 -2.16
C ALA A 8 5.19 -5.14 -3.15
N ASN A 9 6.15 -5.19 -4.08
CA ASN A 9 6.27 -6.32 -5.01
C ASN A 9 6.60 -7.60 -4.22
N PRO A 10 5.79 -8.67 -4.31
CA PRO A 10 6.07 -9.94 -3.62
C PRO A 10 7.43 -10.56 -3.94
N ALA A 11 7.95 -10.33 -5.14
CA ALA A 11 9.23 -10.88 -5.59
C ALA A 11 10.45 -10.09 -5.08
N ASP A 12 10.26 -8.86 -4.61
CA ASP A 12 11.34 -7.92 -4.28
C ASP A 12 10.83 -6.87 -3.27
N SER A 13 10.31 -7.38 -2.14
CA SER A 13 9.69 -6.54 -1.13
C SER A 13 10.70 -5.94 -0.16
N GLU A 14 10.60 -4.64 0.04
CA GLU A 14 11.29 -3.90 1.11
C GLU A 14 10.34 -3.49 2.25
N LEU A 15 9.12 -4.06 2.28
CA LEU A 15 8.18 -3.88 3.37
C LEU A 15 8.47 -4.90 4.49
N ASP A 16 9.07 -4.44 5.57
CA ASP A 16 9.28 -5.23 6.78
C ASP A 16 8.46 -4.70 7.97
N ALA A 17 8.48 -5.46 9.08
CA ALA A 17 7.74 -5.09 10.28
C ALA A 17 8.27 -3.81 10.94
N ALA A 18 9.56 -3.49 10.77
CA ALA A 18 10.16 -2.29 11.34
C ALA A 18 9.65 -1.05 10.60
N LEU A 19 9.62 -1.07 9.26
CA LEU A 19 9.05 -0.03 8.43
C LEU A 19 7.56 0.19 8.73
N ALA A 20 6.77 -0.88 8.78
CA ALA A 20 5.34 -0.76 9.09
C ALA A 20 5.12 -0.15 10.48
N ALA A 21 5.92 -0.54 11.48
CA ALA A 21 5.85 0.03 12.81
C ALA A 21 6.29 1.50 12.87
N GLU A 22 7.32 1.88 12.11
CA GLU A 22 7.79 3.26 11.96
C GLU A 22 6.69 4.16 11.38
N VAL A 23 6.04 3.71 10.31
CA VAL A 23 4.90 4.45 9.70
C VAL A 23 3.76 4.58 10.71
N VAL A 24 3.37 3.51 11.40
CA VAL A 24 2.29 3.55 12.41
C VAL A 24 2.63 4.46 13.59
N ALA A 25 3.90 4.50 14.01
CA ALA A 25 4.34 5.38 15.09
C ALA A 25 4.16 6.86 14.74
N GLU A 26 4.40 7.23 13.48
CA GLU A 26 4.27 8.61 13.00
C GLU A 26 2.82 8.99 12.69
N ILE A 27 2.10 8.15 11.95
CA ILE A 27 0.75 8.51 11.46
C ILE A 27 -0.37 8.07 12.40
N GLY A 28 -0.09 7.17 13.34
CA GLY A 28 -1.07 6.50 14.19
C GLY A 28 -1.93 5.47 13.45
N GLY A 29 -2.99 4.99 14.11
CA GLY A 29 -3.92 4.01 13.55
C GLY A 29 -3.64 2.58 13.99
N GLU A 30 -4.33 1.62 13.38
CA GLU A 30 -4.22 0.18 13.68
C GLU A 30 -3.63 -0.57 12.49
N LEU A 31 -2.51 -1.25 12.72
CA LEU A 31 -1.84 -2.07 11.71
C LEU A 31 -2.55 -3.41 11.52
N ASN A 32 -2.87 -3.74 10.28
CA ASN A 32 -3.42 -5.02 9.86
C ASN A 32 -2.64 -5.58 8.67
N TRP A 33 -1.94 -6.69 8.88
CA TRP A 33 -1.24 -7.38 7.79
C TRP A 33 -2.24 -8.10 6.88
N LEU A 34 -2.21 -7.80 5.59
CA LEU A 34 -2.96 -8.53 4.57
C LEU A 34 -2.16 -9.72 4.05
N SER A 35 -0.85 -9.49 3.87
CA SER A 35 0.14 -10.51 3.59
C SER A 35 1.45 -10.05 4.21
N HIS A 36 2.03 -10.86 5.10
CA HIS A 36 3.25 -10.50 5.81
C HIS A 36 4.36 -10.14 4.83
N SER A 37 5.03 -9.03 5.12
CA SER A 37 6.10 -8.47 4.30
C SER A 37 5.74 -8.14 2.85
N ILE A 38 4.45 -8.05 2.49
CA ILE A 38 4.01 -7.73 1.12
C ILE A 38 2.97 -6.63 1.13
N ALA A 39 1.98 -6.72 2.01
CA ALA A 39 0.94 -5.70 2.11
C ALA A 39 0.37 -5.60 3.52
N CYS A 40 0.18 -4.37 3.98
CA CYS A 40 -0.54 -4.08 5.23
C CYS A 40 -1.44 -2.85 5.08
N ASP A 41 -2.50 -2.84 5.86
CA ASP A 41 -3.37 -1.70 6.05
C ASP A 41 -3.08 -1.04 7.39
N ILE A 42 -3.19 0.28 7.44
CA ILE A 42 -3.20 1.09 8.65
C ILE A 42 -4.56 1.78 8.70
N ALA A 43 -5.45 1.25 9.54
CA ALA A 43 -6.80 1.75 9.70
C ALA A 43 -6.84 2.99 10.59
N GLU A 44 -7.70 3.93 10.24
CA GLU A 44 -7.96 5.14 11.05
C GLU A 44 -6.67 5.91 11.41
N PRO A 45 -5.83 6.28 10.41
CA PRO A 45 -4.65 7.09 10.67
C PRO A 45 -5.08 8.41 11.33
N LYS A 46 -4.30 8.85 12.32
CA LYS A 46 -4.63 10.00 13.18
C LYS A 46 -4.01 11.29 12.68
N ALA A 47 -2.88 11.20 11.97
CA ALA A 47 -2.22 12.35 11.39
C ALA A 47 -3.06 12.97 10.23
N PRO A 48 -3.15 14.31 10.14
CA PRO A 48 -3.93 14.98 9.09
C PRO A 48 -3.31 14.82 7.69
N ASN A 49 -2.00 14.64 7.61
CA ASN A 49 -1.18 14.45 6.39
C ASN A 49 -0.56 13.04 6.36
N ALA A 50 -1.33 12.03 6.77
CA ALA A 50 -0.85 10.66 6.95
C ALA A 50 -0.21 10.05 5.69
N LEU A 51 -0.69 10.40 4.49
CA LEU A 51 -0.12 9.88 3.25
C LEU A 51 1.26 10.47 2.96
N GLU A 52 1.43 11.79 3.12
CA GLU A 52 2.74 12.43 2.95
C GLU A 52 3.76 11.90 3.95
N LEU A 53 3.40 11.83 5.24
CA LEU A 53 4.30 11.31 6.29
C LEU A 53 4.70 9.85 6.04
N ALA A 54 3.75 8.99 5.64
CA ALA A 54 4.06 7.61 5.29
C ALA A 54 5.05 7.54 4.13
N ARG A 55 4.90 8.38 3.10
CA ARG A 55 5.82 8.44 1.95
C ARG A 55 7.19 8.97 2.32
N GLU A 56 7.27 9.96 3.21
CA GLU A 56 8.54 10.47 3.73
C GLU A 56 9.33 9.38 4.47
N ILE A 57 8.65 8.59 5.31
CA ILE A 57 9.26 7.47 6.02
C ILE A 57 9.70 6.38 5.04
N ILE A 58 8.83 5.99 4.10
CA ILE A 58 9.18 4.99 3.08
C ILE A 58 10.42 5.42 2.31
N GLY A 59 10.52 6.70 1.94
CA GLY A 59 11.67 7.26 1.24
C GLY A 59 11.85 6.61 -0.13
N SER A 60 13.05 6.07 -0.39
CA SER A 60 13.38 5.40 -1.65
C SER A 60 13.10 3.89 -1.65
N ARG A 61 12.47 3.36 -0.59
CA ARG A 61 12.20 1.93 -0.47
C ARG A 61 11.16 1.49 -1.51
N LYS A 62 11.22 0.25 -1.97
CA LYS A 62 10.29 -0.33 -2.97
C LYS A 62 8.92 -0.67 -2.38
N VAL A 63 8.26 0.33 -1.80
CA VAL A 63 6.96 0.22 -1.15
C VAL A 63 6.09 1.38 -1.59
N ASP A 64 4.88 1.10 -2.03
CA ASP A 64 3.88 2.10 -2.38
C ASP A 64 2.96 2.39 -1.19
N ALA A 65 2.57 3.66 -1.03
CA ALA A 65 1.57 4.09 -0.06
C ALA A 65 0.34 4.70 -0.75
N ASN A 66 -0.83 4.18 -0.39
CA ASN A 66 -2.12 4.59 -0.95
C ASN A 66 -3.11 4.98 0.16
N LEU A 67 -3.81 6.11 0.00
CA LEU A 67 -4.89 6.52 0.89
C LEU A 67 -6.24 6.17 0.25
N LEU A 68 -7.04 5.35 0.92
CA LEU A 68 -8.33 4.90 0.42
C LEU A 68 -9.47 5.18 1.41
N PRO A 69 -10.70 5.43 0.93
CA PRO A 69 -11.88 5.36 1.79
C PRO A 69 -12.15 3.90 2.20
N THR A 70 -12.61 3.69 3.44
CA THR A 70 -13.07 2.37 3.89
C THR A 70 -14.37 1.96 3.18
N GLU A 71 -15.23 2.93 2.88
CA GLU A 71 -16.51 2.67 2.21
C GLU A 71 -16.29 2.14 0.80
N GLY A 72 -16.99 1.04 0.48
CA GLY A 72 -16.93 0.43 -0.85
C GLY A 72 -15.56 -0.13 -1.24
N ARG A 73 -14.64 -0.32 -0.28
CA ARG A 73 -13.27 -0.84 -0.54
C ARG A 73 -13.27 -2.28 -1.05
N ARG A 74 -14.21 -3.12 -0.60
CA ARG A 74 -14.41 -4.48 -1.11
C ARG A 74 -15.12 -4.45 -2.45
N LYS A 75 -14.36 -4.38 -3.54
CA LYS A 75 -14.89 -4.43 -4.92
C LYS A 75 -15.32 -5.86 -5.29
N LYS A 76 -16.35 -5.97 -6.12
CA LYS A 76 -16.88 -7.27 -6.60
C LYS A 76 -16.14 -7.80 -7.84
N LEU A 77 -15.52 -6.89 -8.59
CA LEU A 77 -14.86 -7.18 -9.86
C LEU A 77 -13.63 -6.27 -9.99
N LEU A 78 -12.53 -6.84 -10.45
CA LEU A 78 -11.35 -6.12 -10.91
C LEU A 78 -11.24 -6.33 -12.42
N VAL A 79 -11.18 -5.23 -13.17
CA VAL A 79 -10.89 -5.24 -14.60
C VAL A 79 -9.57 -4.51 -14.75
N ALA A 80 -8.64 -5.12 -15.48
CA ALA A 80 -7.34 -4.57 -15.78
C ALA A 80 -7.13 -4.61 -17.29
N ASP A 81 -6.32 -3.68 -17.80
CA ASP A 81 -5.88 -3.71 -19.18
C ASP A 81 -4.94 -4.92 -19.42
N MET A 82 -4.84 -5.37 -20.65
CA MET A 82 -4.05 -6.56 -20.98
C MET A 82 -2.57 -6.19 -21.20
N ASP A 83 -2.30 -5.44 -22.26
CA ASP A 83 -0.93 -5.08 -22.65
C ASP A 83 -0.28 -4.18 -21.60
N SER A 84 0.98 -4.45 -21.25
CA SER A 84 1.77 -3.69 -20.28
C SER A 84 1.17 -3.57 -18.86
N THR A 85 0.12 -4.34 -18.55
CA THR A 85 -0.51 -4.39 -17.22
C THR A 85 -0.62 -5.82 -16.72
N MET A 86 -1.25 -6.72 -17.48
CA MET A 86 -1.32 -8.15 -17.14
C MET A 86 -0.19 -8.97 -17.77
N ILE A 87 0.28 -8.56 -18.95
CA ILE A 87 1.40 -9.20 -19.65
C ILE A 87 2.49 -8.16 -19.95
N GLU A 88 3.75 -8.62 -19.99
CA GLU A 88 4.91 -7.77 -20.26
C GLU A 88 5.11 -7.49 -21.77
N GLN A 89 4.41 -8.21 -22.65
CA GLN A 89 4.56 -8.11 -24.10
C GLN A 89 3.44 -7.25 -24.70
N GLU A 90 3.76 -6.48 -25.73
CA GLU A 90 2.77 -5.78 -26.55
C GLU A 90 2.35 -6.69 -27.71
N CYS A 91 1.05 -6.91 -27.91
CA CYS A 91 0.56 -7.89 -28.88
C CYS A 91 0.83 -7.56 -30.37
N ILE A 92 1.35 -6.38 -30.70
CA ILE A 92 1.48 -5.89 -32.08
C ILE A 92 2.91 -5.52 -32.52
N ASP A 93 3.91 -5.81 -31.70
CA ASP A 93 5.33 -5.66 -32.04
C ASP A 93 5.93 -6.93 -32.67
#